data_AF-V4AM21-F1
#
_entry.id   AF-V4AM21-F1
#
_cell.length_a   1.000
_cell.length_b   1.000
_cell.length_c   1.000
_cell.angle_alpha   90.00
_cell.angle_beta   90.00
_cell.angle_gamma   90.00
#
_symmetry.space_group_name_H-M   'P 1'
#
loop_
_entity.id
_entity.type
_entity.pdbx_description
1 polymer ?
#
loop_
_entity_poly.entity_id
_entity_poly.type
_entity_poly.pdbx_seq_one_letter_code
_entity_poly.pdbx_strand_id
1 'polypeptide(L)' 'PTYRLHYFDVRGRGEGIRLLFAASGQKYEDKRYTRDEWNLFKPRTPFSQMPVLEIDGKLYGQSGAIGQYLAR' A
#
# COMPACT_ATOMS: atom_id res chain seq x y z
N PRO A 1 6.43 -4.00 -13.45
CA PRO A 1 5.93 -4.37 -12.11
C PRO A 1 4.45 -3.99 -11.97
N THR A 2 3.66 -4.92 -11.45
CA THR A 2 2.27 -4.66 -11.07
C THR A 2 2.26 -4.20 -9.62
N TYR A 3 1.86 -2.95 -9.40
CA TYR A 3 1.79 -2.35 -8.07
C TYR A 3 0.33 -2.32 -7.59
N ARG A 4 0.10 -2.76 -6.35
CA ARG A 4 -1.17 -2.56 -5.65
C ARG A 4 -0.91 -2.04 -4.23
N LEU A 5 -1.48 -0.89 -3.92
CA LEU A 5 -1.44 -0.31 -2.58
C LEU A 5 -2.66 -0.78 -1.79
N HIS A 6 -2.44 -1.42 -0.64
CA HIS A 6 -3.49 -1.81 0.29
C HIS A 6 -3.54 -0.80 1.45
N TYR A 7 -4.63 -0.04 1.53
CA TYR A 7 -4.83 0.91 2.63
C TYR A 7 -6.31 1.10 2.98
N PHE A 8 -6.59 1.82 4.06
CA PHE A 8 -7.95 2.25 4.39
C PHE A 8 -8.43 3.36 3.44
N ASP A 9 -9.75 3.57 3.38
CA ASP A 9 -10.36 4.70 2.67
C ASP A 9 -10.20 6.03 3.42
N VAL A 10 -8.95 6.36 3.73
CA VAL A 10 -8.50 7.63 4.28
C VAL A 10 -7.14 7.98 3.65
N ARG A 11 -6.71 9.23 3.80
CA ARG A 11 -5.37 9.65 3.38
C ARG A 11 -4.29 9.00 4.25
N GLY A 12 -4.23 9.36 5.53
CA GLY A 12 -3.37 8.72 6.54
C GLY A 12 -1.91 8.53 6.09
N ARG A 13 -1.31 7.41 6.48
CA ARG A 13 0.06 7.01 6.09
C ARG A 13 0.15 6.50 4.64
N GLY A 14 -0.99 6.23 3.99
CA GLY A 14 -1.03 5.78 2.60
C GLY A 14 -0.89 6.93 1.59
N GLU A 15 -1.25 8.15 1.98
CA GLU A 15 -1.29 9.28 1.04
C GLU A 15 0.07 9.65 0.46
N GLY A 16 1.11 9.65 1.29
CA GLY A 16 2.47 9.89 0.79
C GLY A 16 2.87 8.91 -0.31
N ILE A 17 2.44 7.65 -0.21
CA ILE A 17 2.68 6.62 -1.22
C ILE A 17 1.88 6.90 -2.50
N ARG A 18 0.60 7.31 -2.37
CA ARG A 18 -0.24 7.69 -3.51
C ARG A 18 0.36 8.87 -4.29
N LEU A 19 0.86 9.87 -3.58
CA LEU A 19 1.52 11.04 -4.17
C LEU A 19 2.80 10.65 -4.91
N LEU A 20 3.59 9.70 -4.38
CA LEU A 20 4.79 9.20 -5.08
C LEU A 20 4.43 8.49 -6.39
N PHE A 21 3.36 7.68 -6.42
CA PHE A 21 2.88 7.09 -7.66
C PHE A 21 2.38 8.15 -8.66
N ALA A 22 1.64 9.14 -8.18
CA ALA A 22 1.15 10.24 -9.02
C ALA A 22 2.32 11.06 -9.61
N ALA A 23 3.32 11.39 -8.78
CA ALA A 23 4.49 12.17 -9.18
C ALA A 23 5.37 11.43 -10.21
N SER A 24 5.49 10.10 -10.09
CA SER A 24 6.25 9.27 -11.04
C SER A 24 5.47 8.90 -12.30
N GLY A 25 4.15 9.15 -12.35
CA GLY A 25 3.27 8.70 -13.43
C GLY A 25 3.09 7.18 -13.49
N GLN A 26 3.58 6.45 -12.47
CA GLN A 26 3.50 5.00 -12.41
C GLN A 26 2.07 4.56 -12.08
N LYS A 27 1.50 3.74 -12.96
CA LYS A 27 0.18 3.13 -12.73
C LYS A 27 0.26 2.12 -11.59
N TYR A 28 -0.75 2.14 -10.73
CA TYR A 28 -0.94 1.21 -9.61
C TYR A 28 -2.43 1.04 -9.31
N GLU A 29 -2.79 -0.03 -8.63
CA GLU A 29 -4.14 -0.25 -8.07
C GLU A 29 -4.21 0.29 -6.63
N ASP A 30 -5.10 1.25 -6.35
CA ASP A 30 -5.38 1.75 -5.00
C ASP A 30 -6.50 0.92 -4.37
N LYS A 31 -6.15 -0.16 -3.68
CA LYS A 31 -7.11 -1.04 -3.01
C LYS A 31 -7.45 -0.51 -1.62
N ARG A 32 -8.66 0.03 -1.51
CA ARG A 32 -9.20 0.61 -0.27
C ARG A 32 -10.05 -0.39 0.49
N TYR A 33 -9.78 -0.55 1.77
CA TYR A 33 -10.43 -1.53 2.63
C TYR A 33 -11.42 -0.87 3.58
N THR A 34 -12.59 -1.49 3.71
CA THR A 34 -13.47 -1.33 4.87
C THR A 34 -12.90 -2.05 6.10
N ARG A 35 -13.49 -1.81 7.27
CA ARG A 35 -13.03 -2.43 8.52
C ARG A 35 -13.21 -3.95 8.52
N ASP A 36 -14.28 -4.46 7.91
CA ASP A 36 -14.56 -5.89 7.84
C ASP A 36 -13.63 -6.60 6.85
N GLU A 37 -13.41 -6.03 5.67
CA GLU A 37 -12.44 -6.55 4.70
C GLU A 37 -11.02 -6.54 5.27
N TRP A 38 -10.67 -5.51 6.05
CA TRP A 38 -9.39 -5.47 6.74
C TRP A 38 -9.22 -6.62 7.72
N ASN A 39 -10.25 -6.95 8.52
CA ASN A 39 -10.15 -8.07 9.46
C ASN A 39 -9.85 -9.39 8.76
N LEU A 40 -10.40 -9.61 7.57
CA LEU A 40 -10.13 -10.80 6.74
C LEU A 40 -8.74 -10.75 6.09
N PHE A 41 -8.25 -9.57 5.72
CA PHE A 41 -6.96 -9.41 5.04
C PHE A 41 -5.75 -9.34 6.00
N LYS A 42 -5.95 -8.86 7.23
CA LYS A 42 -4.92 -8.65 8.25
C LYS A 42 -3.95 -9.83 8.42
N PRO A 43 -4.39 -11.10 8.49
CA PRO A 43 -3.49 -12.24 8.67
C PRO A 43 -2.51 -12.45 7.50
N ARG A 44 -2.84 -11.95 6.30
CA ARG A 44 -1.96 -12.03 5.12
C ARG A 44 -0.86 -10.97 5.10
N THR A 45 -1.00 -9.92 5.90
CA THR A 45 -0.02 -8.82 5.90
C THR A 45 1.22 -9.16 6.71
N PRO A 46 2.42 -8.71 6.31
CA PRO A 46 3.67 -9.05 6.98
C PRO A 46 3.71 -8.70 8.47
N PHE A 47 3.04 -7.61 8.86
CA PHE A 47 3.10 -7.06 10.22
C PHE A 47 1.71 -6.83 10.84
N SER A 48 0.64 -7.42 10.27
CA SER A 48 -0.73 -7.18 10.74
C SER A 48 -1.12 -5.69 10.77
N GLN A 49 -0.53 -4.89 9.88
CA GLN A 49 -0.64 -3.43 9.82
C GLN A 49 -0.71 -2.95 8.37
N MET A 50 -1.22 -1.74 8.19
CA MET A 50 -1.27 -1.01 6.92
C MET A 50 -0.51 0.33 7.05
N PRO A 51 0.08 0.86 5.95
CA PRO A 51 -0.05 0.43 4.56
C PRO A 51 0.82 -0.78 4.19
N VAL A 52 0.37 -1.50 3.15
CA VAL A 52 1.10 -2.60 2.51
C VAL A 52 1.13 -2.37 1.01
N LEU A 53 2.30 -2.52 0.39
CA LEU A 53 2.47 -2.50 -1.05
C LEU A 53 2.67 -3.93 -1.57
N GLU A 54 1.87 -4.33 -2.54
CA GLU A 54 2.06 -5.56 -3.31
C GLU A 54 2.86 -5.22 -4.57
N ILE A 55 3.96 -5.94 -4.79
CA ILE A 55 4.79 -5.84 -5.99
C ILE A 55 4.88 -7.25 -6.58
N ASP A 56 4.28 -7.43 -7.76
CA ASP A 56 4.28 -8.72 -8.48
C ASP A 56 3.87 -9.92 -7.58
N GLY A 57 2.85 -9.71 -6.73
CA GLY A 57 2.28 -10.72 -5.83
C GLY A 57 2.95 -10.81 -4.45
N LYS A 58 4.06 -10.10 -4.20
CA LYS A 58 4.74 -10.11 -2.90
C LYS A 58 4.38 -8.87 -2.07
N LEU A 59 4.07 -9.09 -0.80
CA LEU A 59 3.61 -8.04 0.12
C LEU A 59 4.76 -7.43 0.93
N TYR A 60 4.80 -6.09 0.96
CA TYR A 60 5.77 -5.28 1.68
C TYR A 60 5.05 -4.30 2.61
N GLY A 61 5.39 -4.31 3.89
CA GLY A 61 4.80 -3.40 4.89
C GLY A 61 5.64 -2.15 5.15
N GLN A 62 5.13 -1.31 6.05
CA GLN A 62 5.75 -0.08 6.58
C GLN A 62 5.82 1.09 5.59
N SER A 63 5.12 2.18 5.91
CA SER A 63 4.99 3.35 5.03
C SER A 63 6.32 4.01 4.66
N GLY A 64 7.26 4.10 5.61
CA GLY A 64 8.58 4.70 5.36
C GLY A 64 9.43 3.87 4.40
N ALA A 65 9.45 2.54 4.57
CA ALA A 65 10.19 1.64 3.69
C ALA A 65 9.61 1.64 2.28
N ILE A 66 8.28 1.57 2.17
CA ILE A 66 7.58 1.66 0.87
C ILE A 66 7.89 3.00 0.19
N GLY A 67 7.79 4.12 0.92
CA GLY A 67 8.07 5.44 0.36
C GLY A 67 9.51 5.57 -0.14
N GLN A 68 10.50 5.09 0.63
CA GLN A 68 11.91 5.09 0.20
C GLN A 68 12.15 4.20 -1.02
N TYR A 69 11.48 3.06 -1.12
CA TYR A 69 11.59 2.19 -2.29
C TYR A 69 11.03 2.84 -3.55
N LEU A 70 9.86 3.51 -3.46
CA LEU A 70 9.21 4.16 -4.60
C LEU A 70 9.87 5.48 -5.02
N ALA A 71 10.62 6.13 -4.13
CA ALA A 71 11.32 7.38 -4.41
C ALA A 71 12.70 7.18 -5.09
N ARG A 72 13.15 5.93 -5.22
CA ARG A 72 14.39 5.56 -5.92
C ARG A 72 14.08 5.17 -7.37
#